data_AF-A0A969IEK5-F1
#
_entry.id   AF-A0A969IEK5-F1
#
_cell.length_a   1.000
_cell.length_b   1.000
_cell.length_c   1.000
_cell.angle_alpha   90.00
_cell.angle_beta   90.00
_cell.angle_gamma   90.00
#
_symmetry.space_group_name_H-M   'P 1'
#
loop_
_entity.id
_entity.type
_entity.pdbx_description
1 polymer ?
#
loop_
_entity_poly.entity_id
_entity_poly.type
_entity_poly.pdbx_seq_one_letter_code
_entity_poly.pdbx_strand_id
1 'polypeptide(L)'
;MMYTHNVRMEHNTFQNNWGTASYAILLKDITDSYIINNNFVSNTVGIFMEGGNRIEVKKNIFKENGWALKIQANCTDNIISQNNFLNNTFDVATNGTMVLE
;
A
#
# COMPACT_ATOMS: atom_id res chain seq x y z
N MET A 1 -5.01 14.48 17.17
CA MET A 1 -4.62 14.51 15.75
C MET A 1 -3.21 13.96 15.67
N MET A 2 -3.01 12.82 15.02
CA MET A 2 -1.68 12.25 14.82
C MET A 2 -1.38 12.33 13.32
N TYR A 3 -0.42 13.18 12.95
CA TYR A 3 0.02 13.33 11.57
C TYR A 3 1.44 12.79 11.46
N THR A 4 1.64 11.83 10.58
CA THR A 4 2.93 11.19 10.40
C THR A 4 3.58 11.72 9.13
N HIS A 5 4.83 12.18 9.24
CA HIS A 5 5.59 12.70 8.12
C HIS A 5 6.94 11.98 8.05
N ASN A 6 7.44 11.79 6.83
CA ASN A 6 8.83 11.39 6.59
C ASN A 6 9.21 10.00 7.14
N VAL A 7 8.29 9.03 7.04
CA VAL A 7 8.56 7.65 7.44
C VAL A 7 9.16 6.85 6.30
N ARG A 8 10.16 6.03 6.62
CA ARG A 8 10.80 5.10 5.68
C ARG A 8 10.60 3.68 6.17
N MET A 9 9.95 2.87 5.34
CA MET A 9 9.76 1.44 5.56
C MET A 9 10.53 0.70 4.48
N GLU A 10 11.64 0.09 4.87
CA GLU A 10 12.54 -0.55 3.92
C GLU A 10 12.99 -1.93 4.38
N HIS A 11 13.09 -2.87 3.45
CA HIS A 11 13.62 -4.23 3.69
C HIS A 11 12.88 -5.04 4.77
N ASN A 12 11.58 -4.78 4.96
CA ASN A 12 10.75 -5.54 5.89
C ASN A 12 10.00 -6.67 5.18
N THR A 13 9.57 -7.67 5.96
CA THR A 13 8.66 -8.72 5.50
C THR A 13 7.38 -8.71 6.34
N PHE A 14 6.24 -8.50 5.69
CA PHE A 14 4.91 -8.54 6.28
C PHE A 14 4.16 -9.75 5.74
N GLN A 15 3.81 -10.69 6.61
CA GLN A 15 3.24 -11.96 6.19
C GLN A 15 2.12 -12.49 7.09
N ASN A 16 1.19 -13.24 6.50
CA ASN A 16 0.12 -13.97 7.19
C ASN A 16 -0.80 -13.11 8.06
N ASN A 17 -1.01 -11.84 7.68
CA ASN A 17 -1.99 -10.97 8.32
C ASN A 17 -3.39 -11.29 7.77
N TRP A 18 -4.06 -12.27 8.39
CA TRP A 18 -5.39 -12.74 8.01
C TRP A 18 -6.48 -12.25 8.96
N GLY A 19 -7.69 -12.04 8.42
CA GLY A 19 -8.83 -11.49 9.16
C GLY A 19 -9.59 -10.44 8.36
N THR A 20 -10.78 -10.07 8.84
CA THR A 20 -11.72 -9.15 8.20
C THR A 20 -11.23 -7.70 8.15
N ALA A 21 -10.42 -7.28 9.12
CA ALA A 21 -9.80 -5.95 9.19
C ALA A 21 -8.29 -6.06 9.41
N SER A 22 -7.66 -7.08 8.82
CA SER A 22 -6.22 -7.33 8.91
C SER A 22 -5.50 -6.75 7.69
N TYR A 23 -4.58 -5.83 7.96
CA TYR A 23 -3.73 -5.19 6.96
C TYR A 23 -2.28 -5.48 7.34
N ALA A 24 -1.43 -5.81 6.37
CA ALA A 24 0.01 -5.85 6.63
C ALA A 24 0.53 -4.46 7.01
N ILE A 25 0.08 -3.42 6.30
CA ILE A 25 0.27 -2.01 6.67
C ILE A 25 -1.04 -1.25 6.47
N LEU A 26 -1.42 -0.48 7.49
CA LEU A 26 -2.42 0.57 7.41
C LEU A 26 -1.73 1.94 7.43
N LEU A 27 -1.86 2.68 6.33
CA LEU A 27 -1.40 4.05 6.19
C LEU A 27 -2.59 4.99 6.33
N LYS A 28 -2.63 5.73 7.42
CA LYS A 28 -3.67 6.72 7.69
C LYS A 28 -3.05 8.08 7.98
N ASP A 29 -3.50 9.10 7.25
CA ASP A 29 -3.08 10.50 7.43
C ASP A 29 -1.55 10.66 7.48
N ILE A 30 -0.88 10.07 6.48
CA ILE A 30 0.59 10.03 6.36
C ILE A 30 1.05 10.71 5.08
N THR A 31 2.15 11.45 5.15
CA THR A 31 2.65 12.22 4.02
C THR A 31 4.18 12.09 3.88
N ASP A 32 4.70 12.30 2.66
CA ASP A 32 6.15 12.34 2.36
C ASP A 32 6.90 11.09 2.80
N SER A 33 6.39 9.91 2.48
CA SER A 33 6.88 8.65 3.04
C SER A 33 7.30 7.65 1.95
N TYR A 34 8.14 6.70 2.33
CA TYR A 34 8.77 5.76 1.41
C TYR A 34 8.51 4.33 1.85
N ILE A 35 8.04 3.49 0.94
CA ILE A 35 7.83 2.05 1.14
C ILE A 35 8.60 1.35 0.04
N ILE A 36 9.82 0.91 0.36
CA ILE A 36 10.80 0.48 -0.63
C ILE A 36 11.37 -0.90 -0.29
N ASN A 37 11.52 -1.79 -1.27
CA ASN A 37 12.18 -3.09 -1.10
C ASN A 37 11.58 -3.98 0.02
N ASN A 38 10.28 -3.90 0.28
CA ASN A 38 9.61 -4.77 1.25
C ASN A 38 8.94 -5.98 0.57
N ASN A 39 8.70 -7.03 1.35
CA ASN A 39 7.97 -8.23 0.93
C ASN A 39 6.62 -8.31 1.66
N PHE A 40 5.54 -8.32 0.90
CA PHE A 40 4.17 -8.52 1.39
C PHE A 40 3.67 -9.88 0.91
N VAL A 41 3.60 -10.87 1.81
CA VAL A 41 3.33 -12.26 1.45
C VAL A 41 2.10 -12.81 2.15
N SER A 42 1.14 -13.31 1.38
CA SER A 42 -0.03 -14.02 1.92
C SER A 42 -0.81 -13.21 2.95
N ASN A 43 -1.05 -11.92 2.73
CA ASN A 43 -1.89 -11.09 3.62
C ASN A 43 -3.31 -10.93 3.04
N THR A 44 -4.32 -10.67 3.88
CA THR A 44 -5.65 -10.29 3.37
C THR A 44 -5.53 -9.01 2.53
N VAL A 45 -4.82 -8.01 3.06
CA VAL A 45 -4.46 -6.77 2.35
C VAL A 45 -2.99 -6.45 2.63
N GLY A 46 -2.19 -6.23 1.59
CA GLY A 46 -0.79 -5.81 1.69
C GLY A 46 -0.67 -4.41 2.27
N ILE A 47 -1.04 -3.39 1.50
CA ILE A 47 -1.10 -2.01 1.98
C ILE A 47 -2.51 -1.46 1.78
N PHE A 48 -3.08 -0.93 2.86
CA PHE A 48 -4.28 -0.11 2.82
C PHE A 48 -3.89 1.35 3.06
N MET A 49 -4.24 2.23 2.13
CA MET A 49 -3.89 3.64 2.17
C MET A 49 -5.15 4.52 2.20
N GLU A 50 -5.25 5.36 3.22
CA GLU A 50 -6.33 6.32 3.44
C GLU A 50 -5.71 7.67 3.85
N GLY A 51 -5.93 8.71 3.03
CA GLY A 51 -5.31 10.03 3.27
C GLY A 51 -3.77 10.02 3.15
N GLY A 52 -3.23 9.13 2.31
CA GLY A 52 -1.79 9.05 2.02
C GLY A 52 -1.39 10.00 0.89
N ASN A 53 -0.43 10.89 1.14
CA ASN A 53 -0.01 11.89 0.16
C ASN A 53 1.50 11.86 -0.10
N ARG A 54 1.92 11.98 -1.37
CA ARG A 54 3.35 11.99 -1.76
C ARG A 54 4.13 10.79 -1.21
N ILE A 55 3.54 9.60 -1.35
CA ILE A 55 4.15 8.33 -0.92
C ILE A 55 4.77 7.64 -2.13
N GLU A 56 6.04 7.24 -2.02
CA GLU A 56 6.71 6.42 -3.03
C GLU A 56 6.65 4.94 -2.61
N VAL A 57 5.90 4.14 -3.36
CA VAL A 57 5.84 2.68 -3.22
C VAL A 57 6.65 2.06 -4.34
N LYS A 58 7.82 1.52 -4.04
CA LYS A 58 8.77 1.12 -5.07
C LYS A 58 9.55 -0.14 -4.77
N LYS A 59 9.79 -0.96 -5.80
CA LYS A 59 10.62 -2.18 -5.70
C LYS A 59 10.17 -3.16 -4.60
N ASN A 60 8.89 -3.12 -4.22
CA ASN A 60 8.32 -4.09 -3.29
C ASN A 60 7.85 -5.32 -4.04
N ILE A 61 7.76 -6.44 -3.34
CA ILE A 61 7.17 -7.68 -3.84
C ILE A 61 5.86 -7.90 -3.08
N PHE A 62 4.76 -7.95 -3.82
CA PHE A 62 3.45 -8.33 -3.32
C PHE A 62 3.09 -9.70 -3.86
N LYS A 63 3.15 -10.72 -3.01
CA LYS A 63 2.93 -12.11 -3.39
C LYS A 63 1.76 -12.74 -2.63
N GLU A 64 0.85 -13.39 -3.36
CA GLU A 64 -0.24 -14.21 -2.78
C GLU A 64 -1.16 -13.46 -1.80
N ASN A 65 -1.27 -12.14 -1.92
CA ASN A 65 -2.18 -11.35 -1.09
C ASN A 65 -3.60 -11.39 -1.65
N GLY A 66 -4.61 -11.19 -0.79
CA GLY A 66 -5.97 -10.94 -1.23
C GLY A 66 -6.04 -9.65 -2.06
N TRP A 67 -5.67 -8.52 -1.45
CA TRP A 67 -5.35 -7.29 -2.18
C TRP A 67 -3.89 -6.93 -1.93
N ALA A 68 -3.10 -6.66 -2.97
CA ALA A 68 -1.76 -6.14 -2.77
C ALA A 68 -1.78 -4.67 -2.33
N LEU A 69 -2.49 -3.81 -3.06
CA LEU A 69 -2.71 -2.40 -2.72
C LEU A 69 -4.20 -2.04 -2.74
N LYS A 70 -4.68 -1.40 -1.68
CA LYS A 70 -5.99 -0.72 -1.64
C LYS A 70 -5.78 0.75 -1.32
N ILE A 71 -6.10 1.63 -2.28
CA ILE A 71 -5.83 3.07 -2.20
C ILE A 71 -7.16 3.83 -2.23
N GLN A 72 -7.48 4.55 -1.17
CA GLN A 72 -8.68 5.38 -1.10
C GLN A 72 -8.53 6.63 -1.99
N ALA A 73 -9.64 7.13 -2.52
CA ALA A 73 -9.71 8.26 -3.46
C ALA A 73 -9.15 9.59 -2.90
N ASN A 74 -9.03 9.69 -1.58
CA ASN A 74 -8.47 10.84 -0.89
C ASN A 74 -6.92 10.82 -0.79
N CYS A 75 -6.26 9.90 -1.48
CA CYS A 75 -4.80 9.81 -1.54
C CYS A 75 -4.27 10.54 -2.79
N THR A 76 -3.33 11.47 -2.63
CA THR A 76 -2.87 12.34 -3.74
C THR A 76 -1.36 12.23 -3.99
N ASP A 77 -0.94 12.43 -5.24
CA ASP A 77 0.48 12.49 -5.66
C ASP A 77 1.34 11.28 -5.25
N ASN A 78 0.75 10.09 -5.16
CA ASN A 78 1.48 8.87 -4.83
C ASN A 78 2.11 8.23 -6.06
N ILE A 79 3.35 7.75 -5.93
CA ILE A 79 4.09 7.12 -7.00
C ILE A 79 4.24 5.63 -6.71
N ILE A 80 3.54 4.79 -7.48
CA ILE A 80 3.69 3.34 -7.44
C ILE A 80 4.49 2.90 -8.65
N SER A 81 5.74 2.48 -8.45
CA SER A 81 6.64 2.14 -9.56
C SER A 81 7.53 0.93 -9.27
N GLN A 82 7.82 0.12 -10.30
CA GLN A 82 8.77 -1.01 -10.21
C GLN A 82 8.43 -2.04 -9.11
N ASN A 83 7.16 -2.22 -8.75
CA ASN A 83 6.75 -3.26 -7.80
C ASN A 83 6.39 -4.55 -8.55
N ASN A 84 6.68 -5.69 -7.94
CA ASN A 84 6.32 -7.00 -8.49
C ASN A 84 5.03 -7.48 -7.81
N PHE A 85 4.00 -7.74 -8.62
CA PHE A 85 2.73 -8.29 -8.16
C PHE A 85 2.61 -9.73 -8.67
N LEU A 86 2.59 -10.69 -7.75
CA LEU A 86 2.70 -12.11 -8.05
C LEU A 86 1.56 -12.89 -7.38
N ASN A 87 0.67 -13.46 -8.16
CA ASN A 87 -0.41 -14.34 -7.68
C ASN A 87 -1.31 -13.71 -6.60
N ASN A 88 -1.51 -12.38 -6.60
CA ASN A 88 -2.51 -11.77 -5.73
C ASN A 88 -3.91 -11.98 -6.31
N THR A 89 -4.95 -12.02 -5.47
CA THR A 89 -6.33 -12.04 -5.96
C THR A 89 -6.68 -10.73 -6.67
N PHE A 90 -6.21 -9.61 -6.12
CA PHE A 90 -6.30 -8.28 -6.70
C PHE A 90 -5.00 -7.52 -6.50
N ASP A 91 -4.40 -7.01 -7.57
CA ASP A 91 -3.13 -6.27 -7.45
C ASP A 91 -3.34 -4.85 -6.89
N VAL A 92 -4.21 -4.06 -7.51
CA VAL A 92 -4.49 -2.69 -7.06
C VAL A 92 -5.99 -2.42 -7.13
N ALA A 93 -6.54 -1.85 -6.07
CA ALA A 93 -7.92 -1.38 -6.03
C ALA A 93 -7.98 0.07 -5.53
N THR A 94 -8.84 0.88 -6.14
CA THR A 94 -9.18 2.22 -5.66
C THR A 94 -10.68 2.46 -5.76
N ASN A 95 -11.21 3.35 -4.92
CA ASN A 95 -12.63 3.75 -4.93
C ASN A 95 -12.87 5.14 -5.55
N GLY A 96 -11.87 5.71 -6.23
CA GLY A 96 -12.03 6.93 -7.01
C GLY A 96 -12.51 6.64 -8.43
N THR A 97 -13.39 7.49 -8.96
CA THR A 97 -13.70 7.54 -10.39
C THR A 97 -12.59 8.29 -11.12
N MET A 98 -12.04 7.69 -12.18
CA MET A 98 -11.11 8.37 -13.08
C MET A 98 -11.86 9.50 -13.80
N VAL A 99 -11.59 10.75 -13.42
CA VAL A 99 -11.95 11.91 -14.25
C VAL A 99 -10.73 12.21 -15.12
N LEU A 100 -10.79 11.78 -16.38
CA LEU A 100 -9.89 12.29 -17.42
C LEU A 100 -10.55 13.57 -17.93
N GLU A 101 -9.99 14.73 -17.61
CA GLU A 101 -10.26 15.97 -18.35
C GLU A 101 -9.32 16.11 -19.55
#